data_AF-C7NTC7-F1
#
_entry.id   AF-C7NTC7-F1
#
_cell.length_a   1.000
_cell.length_b   1.000
_cell.length_c   1.000
_cell.angle_alpha   90.00
_cell.angle_beta   90.00
_cell.angle_gamma   90.00
#
_symmetry.space_group_name_H-M   'P 1'
#
loop_
_entity.id
_entity.type
_entity.pdbx_description
1 polymer ?
#
loop_
_entity_poly.entity_id
_entity_poly.type
_entity_poly.pdbx_seq_one_letter_code
_entity_poly.pdbx_strand_id
1 'polypeptide(L)' 'MATETCAVCDGEFPFDSTVHLLVHTNTEDGVLEWYVCQQCYEQDVASLLE' A
#
# COMPACT_ATOMS: atom_id res chain seq x y z
N MET A 1 5.06 -18.38 -4.66
CA MET A 1 4.61 -17.46 -3.59
C MET A 1 4.29 -16.16 -4.29
N ALA A 2 3.11 -15.57 -4.09
CA ALA A 2 2.74 -14.33 -4.76
C ALA A 2 3.55 -13.16 -4.18
N THR A 3 4.05 -12.29 -5.04
CA THR A 3 4.78 -11.07 -4.70
C THR A 3 4.02 -9.88 -5.24
N GLU A 4 4.00 -8.80 -4.46
CA GLU A 4 3.37 -7.53 -4.83
C GLU A 4 4.43 -6.45 -4.92
N THR A 5 4.21 -5.50 -5.83
CA THR A 5 5.09 -4.34 -6.00
C THR A 5 4.68 -3.25 -5.02
N CYS A 6 5.64 -2.77 -4.24
CA CYS A 6 5.43 -1.63 -3.35
C CYS A 6 5.23 -0.35 -4.16
N ALA A 7 4.10 0.32 -3.99
CA ALA A 7 3.78 1.57 -4.67
C ALA A 7 4.69 2.76 -4.28
N VAL A 8 5.47 2.64 -3.21
CA VAL A 8 6.37 3.71 -2.70
C VAL A 8 7.80 3.54 -3.20
N CYS A 9 8.37 2.34 -3.08
CA CYS A 9 9.78 2.08 -3.40
C CYS A 9 10.00 1.20 -4.62
N ASP A 10 8.92 0.77 -5.30
CA ASP A 10 8.93 -0.09 -6.49
C ASP A 10 9.55 -1.49 -6.26
N GLY A 11 9.87 -1.84 -5.00
CA GLY A 11 10.41 -3.15 -4.66
C GLY A 11 9.35 -4.24 -4.69
N GLU A 12 9.75 -5.46 -5.05
CA GLU A 12 8.90 -6.66 -4.97
C GLU A 12 9.02 -7.32 -3.60
N PHE A 13 7.90 -7.49 -2.92
CA PHE A 13 7.83 -8.09 -1.60
C PHE A 13 6.81 -9.23 -1.59
N PRO A 14 6.98 -10.27 -0.75
CA PRO A 14 5.96 -11.29 -0.59
C PRO A 14 4.66 -10.65 -0.08
N PHE A 15 3.52 -11.14 -0.56
CA PHE A 15 2.19 -10.63 -0.18
C PHE A 15 1.97 -10.60 1.35
N ASP A 16 2.55 -11.56 2.08
CA ASP A 16 2.48 -11.62 3.55
C ASP A 16 3.26 -10.48 4.25
N SER A 17 4.16 -9.80 3.55
CA SER A 17 4.96 -8.66 4.05
C SER A 17 4.57 -7.33 3.40
N THR A 18 3.43 -7.26 2.72
CA THR A 18 2.85 -6.02 2.19
C THR A 18 1.56 -5.66 2.91
N VAL A 19 1.30 -4.37 3.02
CA VAL A 19 0.08 -3.77 3.53
C VAL A 19 -0.79 -3.36 2.34
N HIS A 20 -2.03 -3.83 2.34
CA HIS A 20 -3.01 -3.46 1.34
C HIS A 20 -3.69 -2.14 1.73
N LEU A 21 -3.45 -1.11 0.94
CA LEU A 21 -4.03 0.22 1.12
C LEU A 21 -5.23 0.39 0.21
N LEU A 22 -6.34 0.78 0.82
CA LEU A 22 -7.60 1.10 0.14
C LEU A 22 -7.89 2.58 0.39
N VAL A 23 -7.84 3.39 -0.66
CA VAL A 23 -8.11 4.82 -0.56
C VAL A 23 -9.42 5.14 -1.27
N HIS A 24 -10.38 5.63 -0.49
CA HIS A 24 -11.63 6.16 -1.02
C HIS A 24 -11.40 7.57 -1.56
N THR A 25 -11.39 7.72 -2.88
CA THR A 25 -11.12 9.00 -3.55
C THR A 25 -12.33 9.93 -3.64
N ASN A 26 -13.51 9.56 -3.10
CA ASN A 26 -14.78 10.31 -3.26
C ASN A 26 -15.14 10.65 -4.73
N THR A 27 -14.46 10.04 -5.71
CA THR A 27 -14.76 10.15 -7.13
C THR A 27 -15.57 8.95 -7.60
N GLU A 28 -16.24 9.09 -8.75
CA GLU A 28 -17.05 8.03 -9.38
C GLU A 28 -16.23 6.76 -9.69
N ASP A 29 -14.90 6.89 -9.84
CA ASP A 29 -13.95 5.79 -10.08
C ASP A 29 -13.86 4.76 -8.93
N GLY A 30 -14.37 5.09 -7.74
CA GLY A 30 -14.35 4.17 -6.61
C GLY A 30 -12.96 4.00 -5.98
N VAL A 31 -12.85 3.03 -5.08
CA VAL A 31 -11.69 2.81 -4.22
C VAL A 31 -10.44 2.51 -5.03
N LEU A 32 -9.34 3.18 -4.73
CA LEU A 32 -8.04 2.85 -5.27
C LEU A 32 -7.32 1.86 -4.34
N GLU A 33 -6.79 0.79 -4.92
CA GLU A 33 -6.06 -0.27 -4.24
C GLU A 33 -4.57 -0.24 -4.57
N TRP A 34 -3.73 -0.29 -3.54
CA TRP A 34 -2.27 -0.38 -3.69
C TRP A 34 -1.67 -1.28 -2.62
N TYR A 35 -0.52 -1.87 -2.93
CA TYR A 35 0.30 -2.60 -1.97
C TYR A 35 1.53 -1.79 -1.60
N VAL A 36 1.85 -1.75 -0.31
CA VAL A 36 3.02 -1.04 0.22
C VAL A 36 3.77 -1.96 1.16
N CYS A 37 5.10 -1.98 1.10
CA CYS A 37 5.88 -2.80 2.04
C CYS A 37 5.75 -2.25 3.47
N GLN A 38 5.89 -3.13 4.47
CA GLN A 38 5.69 -2.76 5.87
C GLN A 38 6.54 -1.55 6.31
N GLN A 39 7.80 -1.48 5.87
CA GLN A 39 8.69 -0.35 6.19
C GLN A 39 8.17 1.00 5.67
N CYS A 40 7.73 1.06 4.40
CA CYS A 40 7.16 2.28 3.82
C CYS A 40 5.82 2.61 4.45
N TYR A 41 5.03 1.60 4.82
CA TYR A 41 3.79 1.82 5.57
C TYR A 41 4.06 2.52 6.90
N GLU A 42 5.00 2.03 7.71
CA GLU A 42 5.30 2.58 9.04
C GLU A 42 5.93 3.98 8.98
N GLN A 43 6.69 4.31 7.92
CA GLN A 43 7.34 5.60 7.78
C GLN A 43 6.41 6.69 7.19
N ASP A 44 5.73 6.37 6.10
CA ASP A 44 5.07 7.37 5.26
C ASP A 44 3.54 7.34 5.37
N VAL A 45 2.95 6.17 5.63
CA VAL A 45 1.49 5.99 5.55
C VAL A 45 0.83 6.00 6.92
N ALA A 46 1.44 5.33 7.91
CA ALA A 46 0.88 5.22 9.25
C ALA A 46 0.69 6.60 9.91
N SER A 47 1.64 7.51 9.69
CA SER A 47 1.62 8.89 10.21
C SER A 47 0.51 9.76 9.60
N LEU A 48 -0.09 9.36 8.46
CA LEU A 48 -1.20 10.05 7.83
C LEU A 48 -2.57 9.61 8.36
N LEU A 49 -2.62 8.53 9.15
CA LEU A 49 -3.84 7.93 9.70
C LEU A 49 -4.11 8.32 11.17
N GLU A 50 -3.21 9.08 11.79
CA GLU A 50 -3.27 9.51 13.21
C GLU A 50 -3.93 10.88 13.43
#